data_AF-A0A1X0T2R5-F1
#
_entry.id   AF-A0A1X0T2R5-F1
#
_cell.length_a   1.000
_cell.length_b   1.000
_cell.length_c   1.000
_cell.angle_alpha   90.00
_cell.angle_beta   90.00
_cell.angle_gamma   90.00
#
_symmetry.space_group_name_H-M   'P 1'
#
loop_
_entity.id
_entity.type
_entity.pdbx_description
1 polymer ?
#
loop_
_entity_poly.entity_id
_entity_poly.type
_entity_poly.pdbx_seq_one_letter_code
_entity_poly.pdbx_strand_id
1 'polypeptide(L)'
;MIAGALRKPGFWLLLAAFSCALAAALGLSASEERRLRHLVVVIDLTRSMTARDYGEGADAVSRLDEAKRVVTDLARRLPCGSRLGLGLFTERRSFPLIEPVEICENFSPFAEAVAALDWRMAWEGDSRVVRGLNSAQELVAGLGADLVFITDGHEAPPLPLAGRRRADDPAASAGIVVGAGGAKLVPIPKYDETGRAIGFYSLPDIAAGARVSIVTPGSTSGDYHPRNNPVGNLAATSSEHLTSVREDYLREIAAEAGLGYAPLGDLAAIETALDGHTSADVMPAPRDLSPLFGAAALALLVAAFGAGGRPFRRPAPTGRRPHPSHPRPGGIRR
;
A
#
# COMPACT_ATOMS: atom_id res chain seq x y z
N MET A 1 35.57 -26.63 41.58
CA MET A 1 34.55 -25.58 41.33
C MET A 1 33.68 -25.86 40.11
N ILE A 2 34.24 -26.31 38.98
CA ILE A 2 33.48 -26.55 37.73
C ILE A 2 32.40 -27.64 37.87
N ALA A 3 32.72 -28.76 38.55
CA ALA A 3 31.80 -29.89 38.73
C ALA A 3 30.49 -29.56 39.48
N GLY A 4 30.48 -28.53 40.32
CA GLY A 4 29.28 -28.09 41.06
C GLY A 4 28.36 -27.16 40.28
N ALA A 5 28.91 -26.44 39.29
CA ALA A 5 28.14 -25.55 38.41
C ALA A 5 27.34 -26.34 37.37
N LEU A 6 27.92 -27.43 36.84
CA LEU A 6 27.32 -28.35 35.85
C LEU A 6 26.02 -29.02 36.33
N ARG A 7 25.77 -29.08 37.65
CA ARG A 7 24.55 -29.67 38.24
C ARG A 7 23.38 -28.70 38.38
N LYS A 8 23.57 -27.40 38.13
CA LYS A 8 22.51 -26.40 38.32
C LYS A 8 21.74 -26.18 37.00
N PRO A 9 20.40 -26.26 36.99
CA PRO A 9 19.60 -26.02 35.77
C PRO A 9 19.81 -24.60 35.22
N GLY A 10 20.07 -23.61 36.08
CA GLY A 10 20.37 -22.24 35.64
C GLY A 10 21.67 -22.08 34.85
N PHE A 11 22.68 -22.95 35.06
CA PHE A 11 23.92 -22.93 34.27
C PHE A 11 23.64 -23.33 32.82
N TRP A 12 22.83 -24.38 32.60
CA TRP A 12 22.45 -24.83 31.26
C TRP A 12 21.57 -23.82 30.52
N LEU A 13 20.68 -23.11 31.23
CA LEU A 13 19.88 -22.03 30.65
C LEU A 13 20.76 -20.85 30.19
N LEU A 14 21.74 -20.45 31.00
CA LEU A 14 22.67 -19.38 30.64
C LEU A 14 23.60 -19.78 29.49
N LEU A 15 24.05 -21.04 29.47
CA LEU A 15 24.84 -21.57 28.36
C LEU A 15 24.03 -21.58 27.06
N ALA A 16 22.78 -22.04 27.11
CA ALA A 16 21.88 -22.04 25.95
C ALA A 16 21.59 -20.60 25.47
N ALA A 17 21.34 -19.66 26.39
CA ALA A 17 21.14 -18.25 26.06
C ALA A 17 22.37 -17.64 25.38
N PHE A 18 23.56 -17.93 25.89
CA PHE A 18 24.82 -17.47 25.29
C PHE A 18 25.02 -18.04 23.89
N SER A 19 24.76 -19.33 23.68
CA SER A 19 24.84 -19.96 22.36
C SER A 19 23.85 -19.35 21.36
N CYS A 20 22.61 -19.07 21.77
CA CYS A 20 21.62 -18.39 20.93
C CYS A 20 22.05 -16.93 20.62
N ALA A 21 22.57 -16.20 21.60
CA ALA A 21 23.08 -14.84 21.37
C ALA A 21 24.27 -14.83 20.41
N LEU A 22 25.17 -15.82 20.52
CA LEU A 22 26.30 -16.00 19.60
C LEU A 22 25.82 -16.34 18.18
N ALA A 23 24.84 -17.24 18.04
CA ALA A 23 24.22 -17.57 16.76
C ALA A 23 23.58 -16.34 16.09
N ALA A 24 22.93 -15.47 16.87
CA ALA A 24 22.39 -14.20 16.37
C ALA A 24 23.50 -13.20 15.97
N ALA A 25 24.61 -13.13 16.72
CA ALA A 25 25.73 -12.24 16.40
C ALA A 25 26.47 -12.68 15.12
N LEU A 26 26.49 -13.98 14.83
CA LEU A 26 27.13 -14.54 13.64
C LEU A 26 26.29 -14.40 12.35
N GLY A 27 25.03 -13.96 12.44
CA GLY A 27 24.20 -13.72 11.25
C GLY A 27 23.86 -15.00 10.49
N LEU A 28 23.54 -16.09 11.20
CA LEU A 28 23.16 -17.35 10.56
C LEU A 28 21.93 -17.13 9.66
N SER A 29 22.08 -17.45 8.38
CA SER A 29 21.01 -17.36 7.40
C SER A 29 20.60 -18.74 6.90
N ALA A 30 19.30 -18.99 6.75
CA ALA A 30 18.78 -20.13 6.01
C ALA A 30 18.50 -19.73 4.55
N SER A 31 18.60 -20.66 3.61
CA SER A 31 18.10 -20.43 2.25
C SER A 31 16.58 -20.54 2.27
N GLU A 32 15.88 -19.47 1.88
CA GLU A 32 14.44 -19.46 1.69
C GLU A 32 14.14 -19.07 0.24
N GLU A 33 13.23 -19.80 -0.40
CA GLU A 33 12.75 -19.44 -1.74
C GLU A 33 11.89 -18.18 -1.63
N ARG A 34 12.29 -17.12 -2.33
CA ARG A 34 11.52 -15.88 -2.44
C ARG A 34 10.98 -15.74 -3.85
N ARG A 35 9.72 -15.30 -3.93
CA ARG A 35 9.04 -14.96 -5.18
C ARG A 35 9.27 -13.49 -5.47
N LEU A 36 10.26 -13.19 -6.30
CA LEU A 36 10.56 -11.83 -6.72
C LEU A 36 9.62 -11.43 -7.85
N ARG A 37 9.09 -10.21 -7.77
CA ARG A 37 8.14 -9.69 -8.76
C ARG A 37 8.71 -8.46 -9.44
N HIS A 38 8.35 -8.29 -10.72
CA HIS A 38 8.67 -7.13 -11.52
C HIS A 38 7.36 -6.46 -11.90
N LEU A 39 6.96 -5.44 -11.15
CA LEU A 39 5.64 -4.84 -11.26
C LEU A 39 5.74 -3.37 -11.68
N VAL A 40 4.75 -2.88 -12.41
CA VAL A 40 4.51 -1.44 -12.59
C VAL A 40 3.09 -1.14 -12.13
N VAL A 41 2.97 -0.24 -11.16
CA VAL A 41 1.69 0.23 -10.67
C VAL A 41 1.28 1.46 -11.46
N VAL A 42 0.13 1.41 -12.13
CA VAL A 42 -0.47 2.55 -12.82
C VAL A 42 -1.67 3.04 -12.02
N ILE A 43 -1.65 4.29 -11.60
CA ILE A 43 -2.72 4.89 -10.78
C ILE A 43 -3.54 5.87 -11.62
N ASP A 44 -4.86 5.67 -11.61
CA ASP A 44 -5.84 6.61 -12.14
C ASP A 44 -5.87 7.92 -11.33
N LEU A 45 -5.66 9.05 -12.01
CA LEU A 45 -5.66 10.39 -11.42
C LEU A 45 -6.92 11.21 -11.76
N THR A 46 -7.93 10.60 -12.36
CA THR A 46 -9.16 11.27 -12.77
C THR A 46 -9.93 11.85 -11.57
N ARG A 47 -10.87 12.76 -11.85
CA ARG A 47 -11.63 13.45 -10.80
C ARG A 47 -12.42 12.50 -9.90
N SER A 48 -12.91 11.40 -10.44
CA SER A 48 -13.67 10.42 -9.66
C SER A 48 -12.82 9.72 -8.59
N MET A 49 -11.50 9.64 -8.79
CA MET A 49 -10.54 9.17 -7.77
C MET A 49 -10.37 10.14 -6.58
N THR A 50 -10.87 11.37 -6.68
CA THR A 50 -10.89 12.32 -5.55
C THR A 50 -12.12 12.14 -4.65
N ALA A 51 -13.07 11.28 -5.04
CA ALA A 51 -14.23 10.96 -4.21
C ALA A 51 -13.79 10.30 -2.89
N ARG A 52 -14.53 10.62 -1.81
CA ARG A 52 -14.20 10.23 -0.44
C ARG A 52 -15.15 9.15 0.05
N ASP A 53 -14.76 7.90 -0.12
CA ASP A 53 -15.56 6.72 0.25
C ASP A 53 -14.76 5.61 0.93
N TYR A 54 -13.50 5.88 1.31
CA TYR A 54 -12.72 5.02 2.20
C TYR A 54 -12.75 5.54 3.63
N GLY A 55 -13.31 4.75 4.55
CA GLY A 55 -13.57 5.15 5.93
C GLY A 55 -15.01 5.61 6.15
N GLU A 56 -15.28 6.22 7.30
CA GLU A 56 -16.64 6.62 7.69
C GLU A 56 -16.72 8.12 8.04
N GLY A 57 -17.85 8.73 7.69
CA GLY A 57 -18.17 10.10 8.09
C GLY A 57 -17.18 11.15 7.56
N ALA A 58 -16.75 12.06 8.42
CA ALA A 58 -15.88 13.18 8.07
C ALA A 58 -14.41 12.76 7.84
N ASP A 59 -14.02 11.59 8.35
CA ASP A 59 -12.66 11.05 8.23
C ASP A 59 -12.46 10.26 6.94
N ALA A 60 -13.48 10.20 6.08
CA ALA A 60 -13.39 9.52 4.79
C ALA A 60 -12.30 10.14 3.91
N VAL A 61 -11.37 9.28 3.47
CA VAL A 61 -10.24 9.63 2.61
C VAL A 61 -10.59 9.39 1.15
N SER A 62 -9.86 10.04 0.26
CA SER A 62 -10.10 9.88 -1.18
C SER A 62 -9.62 8.52 -1.68
N ARG A 63 -10.21 8.04 -2.80
CA ARG A 63 -9.74 6.82 -3.47
C ARG A 63 -8.27 6.91 -3.88
N LEU A 64 -7.82 8.08 -4.33
CA LEU A 64 -6.43 8.34 -4.66
C LEU A 64 -5.52 8.24 -3.42
N ASP A 65 -5.93 8.80 -2.28
CA ASP A 65 -5.13 8.72 -1.05
C ASP A 65 -5.06 7.29 -0.51
N GLU A 66 -6.16 6.54 -0.61
CA GLU A 66 -6.16 5.11 -0.28
C GLU A 66 -5.27 4.32 -1.24
N ALA A 67 -5.30 4.62 -2.54
CA ALA A 67 -4.43 3.99 -3.54
C ALA A 67 -2.96 4.21 -3.19
N LYS A 68 -2.56 5.43 -2.84
CA LYS A 68 -1.20 5.72 -2.38
C LYS A 68 -0.81 4.89 -1.16
N ARG A 69 -1.71 4.78 -0.17
CA ARG A 69 -1.48 3.99 1.05
C ARG A 69 -1.26 2.51 0.71
N VAL A 70 -2.16 1.93 -0.07
CA VAL A 70 -2.10 0.52 -0.49
C VAL A 70 -0.86 0.23 -1.32
N VAL A 71 -0.48 1.12 -2.24
CA VAL A 71 0.75 0.96 -3.05
C VAL A 71 2.00 1.03 -2.17
N THR A 72 2.02 1.93 -1.18
CA THR A 72 3.13 2.02 -0.22
C THR A 72 3.20 0.78 0.66
N ASP A 73 2.06 0.23 1.07
CA ASP A 73 1.99 -1.01 1.86
C ASP A 73 2.37 -2.25 1.04
N LEU A 74 1.97 -2.31 -0.24
CA LEU A 74 2.42 -3.33 -1.18
C LEU A 74 3.94 -3.28 -1.34
N ALA A 75 4.51 -2.09 -1.56
CA ALA A 75 5.96 -1.88 -1.65
C ALA A 75 6.72 -2.38 -0.40
N ARG A 76 6.14 -2.20 0.80
CA ARG A 76 6.72 -2.72 2.06
C ARG A 76 6.70 -4.23 2.18
N ARG A 77 5.70 -4.89 1.58
CA ARG A 77 5.48 -6.34 1.71
C ARG A 77 6.18 -7.15 0.63
N LEU A 78 6.54 -6.53 -0.48
CA LEU A 78 7.31 -7.18 -1.52
C LEU A 78 8.68 -7.63 -0.97
N PRO A 79 9.14 -8.85 -1.31
CA PRO A 79 10.45 -9.31 -0.88
C PRO A 79 11.55 -8.49 -1.57
N CYS A 80 12.62 -8.19 -0.83
CA CYS A 80 13.81 -7.54 -1.41
C CYS A 80 14.33 -8.32 -2.61
N GLY A 81 14.73 -7.59 -3.64
CA GLY A 81 15.02 -8.08 -4.99
C GLY A 81 13.86 -7.86 -5.96
N SER A 82 12.63 -7.67 -5.45
CA SER A 82 11.49 -7.28 -6.30
C SER A 82 11.67 -5.87 -6.83
N ARG A 83 11.21 -5.64 -8.06
CA ARG A 83 11.28 -4.35 -8.73
C ARG A 83 9.90 -3.76 -8.88
N LEU A 84 9.76 -2.48 -8.54
CA LEU A 84 8.49 -1.77 -8.59
C LEU A 84 8.65 -0.46 -9.37
N GLY A 85 7.85 -0.30 -10.41
CA GLY A 85 7.70 0.93 -11.17
C GLY A 85 6.41 1.65 -10.80
N LEU A 86 6.36 2.93 -11.14
CA LEU A 86 5.20 3.80 -10.92
C LEU A 86 4.80 4.46 -12.24
N GLY A 87 3.53 4.40 -12.57
CA GLY A 87 2.93 5.06 -13.72
C GLY A 87 1.61 5.73 -13.37
N LEU A 88 1.15 6.60 -14.27
CA LEU A 88 -0.04 7.42 -14.08
C LEU A 88 -0.97 7.23 -15.27
N PHE A 89 -2.27 7.14 -14.99
CA PHE A 89 -3.32 7.15 -16.01
C PHE A 89 -4.13 8.44 -15.92
N THR A 90 -4.32 9.10 -17.07
CA THR A 90 -5.24 10.23 -17.22
C THR A 90 -5.74 10.28 -18.67
N GLU A 91 -6.99 10.69 -18.83
CA GLU A 91 -7.71 10.73 -20.11
C GLU A 91 -7.79 9.35 -20.78
N ARG A 92 -6.78 8.97 -21.56
CA ARG A 92 -6.78 7.74 -22.40
C ARG A 92 -5.44 7.05 -22.49
N ARG A 93 -4.43 7.51 -21.75
CA ARG A 93 -3.04 7.05 -21.86
C ARG A 93 -2.42 6.88 -20.48
N SER A 94 -1.51 5.91 -20.41
CA SER A 94 -0.72 5.60 -19.21
C SER A 94 0.73 5.97 -19.46
N PHE A 95 1.37 6.62 -18.49
CA PHE A 95 2.74 7.14 -18.60
C PHE A 95 3.61 6.59 -17.48
N PRO A 96 4.87 6.21 -17.77
CA PRO A 96 5.82 5.85 -16.72
C PRO A 96 6.28 7.11 -16.01
N LEU A 97 6.22 7.11 -14.68
CA LEU A 97 6.85 8.11 -13.84
C LEU A 97 8.20 7.59 -13.31
N ILE A 98 8.26 6.31 -12.95
CA ILE A 98 9.43 5.60 -12.45
C ILE A 98 9.48 4.23 -13.11
N GLU A 99 10.59 3.92 -13.79
CA GLU A 99 10.85 2.56 -14.29
C GLU A 99 11.09 1.57 -13.13
N PRO A 100 10.89 0.26 -13.30
CA PRO A 100 11.04 -0.71 -12.21
C PRO A 100 12.39 -0.68 -11.48
N VAL A 101 12.40 -0.14 -10.26
CA VAL A 101 13.56 -0.08 -9.35
C VAL A 101 13.45 -1.12 -8.25
N GLU A 102 14.58 -1.63 -7.74
CA GLU A 102 14.58 -2.56 -6.61
C GLU A 102 14.05 -1.86 -5.36
N ILE A 103 13.03 -2.45 -4.72
CA ILE A 103 12.22 -1.72 -3.75
C ILE A 103 12.86 -1.59 -2.37
N CYS A 104 13.71 -2.51 -1.91
CA CYS A 104 14.30 -2.41 -0.57
C CYS A 104 15.35 -1.30 -0.46
N GLU A 105 16.20 -1.15 -1.48
CA GLU A 105 17.18 -0.07 -1.55
C GLU A 105 16.52 1.28 -1.86
N ASN A 106 15.42 1.28 -2.64
CA ASN A 106 14.76 2.50 -3.13
C ASN A 106 13.40 2.77 -2.47
N PHE A 107 13.11 2.17 -1.31
CA PHE A 107 11.80 2.29 -0.67
C PHE A 107 11.43 3.74 -0.36
N SER A 108 12.35 4.50 0.25
CA SER A 108 12.10 5.90 0.63
C SER A 108 11.77 6.78 -0.58
N PRO A 109 12.62 6.87 -1.63
CA PRO A 109 12.31 7.70 -2.79
C PRO A 109 11.06 7.23 -3.53
N PHE A 110 10.80 5.92 -3.59
CA PHE A 110 9.57 5.39 -4.20
C PHE A 110 8.33 5.81 -3.41
N ALA A 111 8.33 5.62 -2.09
CA ALA A 111 7.22 6.00 -1.21
C ALA A 111 6.95 7.51 -1.22
N GLU A 112 8.00 8.33 -1.27
CA GLU A 112 7.89 9.78 -1.43
C GLU A 112 7.28 10.17 -2.77
N ALA A 113 7.67 9.51 -3.87
CA ALA A 113 7.08 9.75 -5.18
C ALA A 113 5.59 9.37 -5.21
N VAL A 114 5.20 8.25 -4.61
CA VAL A 114 3.79 7.85 -4.44
C VAL A 114 3.03 8.88 -3.59
N ALA A 115 3.62 9.34 -2.49
CA ALA A 115 3.01 10.35 -1.63
C ALA A 115 2.80 11.70 -2.34
N ALA A 116 3.72 12.07 -3.24
CA ALA A 116 3.66 13.31 -4.00
C ALA A 116 2.62 13.30 -5.13
N LEU A 117 2.01 12.16 -5.46
CA LEU A 117 0.99 12.09 -6.50
C LEU A 117 -0.20 12.98 -6.16
N ASP A 118 -0.70 13.70 -7.15
CA ASP A 118 -1.83 14.61 -6.98
C ASP A 118 -2.73 14.54 -8.20
N TRP A 119 -4.04 14.65 -7.99
CA TRP A 119 -5.01 14.64 -9.09
C TRP A 119 -4.74 15.76 -10.10
N ARG A 120 -4.07 16.86 -9.69
CA ARG A 120 -3.66 17.97 -10.56
C ARG A 120 -2.62 17.58 -11.62
N MET A 121 -2.00 16.41 -11.49
CA MET A 121 -1.10 15.88 -12.52
C MET A 121 -1.89 15.32 -13.72
N ALA A 122 -3.21 15.13 -13.60
CA ALA A 122 -4.09 14.85 -14.74
C ALA A 122 -4.25 16.10 -15.62
N TRP A 123 -4.03 15.98 -16.94
CA TRP A 123 -4.16 17.11 -17.87
C TRP A 123 -5.57 17.32 -18.41
N GLU A 124 -6.45 16.31 -18.32
CA GLU A 124 -7.82 16.38 -18.82
C GLU A 124 -8.80 15.66 -17.88
N GLY A 125 -10.06 16.12 -17.89
CA GLY A 125 -11.13 15.60 -17.04
C GLY A 125 -11.85 14.37 -17.59
N ASP A 126 -11.60 14.01 -18.85
CA ASP A 126 -12.10 12.78 -19.46
C ASP A 126 -11.46 11.55 -18.81
N SER A 127 -12.16 10.43 -18.86
CA SER A 127 -11.69 9.12 -18.43
C SER A 127 -12.10 8.08 -19.48
N ARG A 128 -11.10 7.42 -20.07
CA ARG A 128 -11.20 6.35 -21.06
C ARG A 128 -10.44 5.12 -20.56
N VAL A 129 -10.94 4.53 -19.48
CA VAL A 129 -10.34 3.43 -18.72
C VAL A 129 -9.88 2.29 -19.62
N VAL A 130 -10.70 1.83 -20.57
CA VAL A 130 -10.28 0.75 -21.49
C VAL A 130 -9.08 1.14 -22.35
N ARG A 131 -9.04 2.37 -22.84
CA ARG A 131 -7.87 2.85 -23.62
C ARG A 131 -6.66 3.04 -22.72
N GLY A 132 -6.85 3.54 -21.51
CA GLY A 132 -5.83 3.65 -20.47
C GLY A 132 -5.20 2.32 -20.10
N LEU A 133 -6.03 1.30 -19.90
CA LEU A 133 -5.61 -0.07 -19.58
C LEU A 133 -4.78 -0.66 -20.72
N ASN A 134 -5.24 -0.57 -21.97
CA ASN A 134 -4.47 -1.02 -23.13
C ASN A 134 -3.13 -0.28 -23.24
N SER A 135 -3.13 1.04 -23.05
CA SER A 135 -1.91 1.85 -23.02
C SER A 135 -0.97 1.45 -21.88
N ALA A 136 -1.50 1.02 -20.73
CA ALA A 136 -0.71 0.53 -19.61
C ALA A 136 -0.10 -0.84 -19.91
N GLN A 137 -0.84 -1.75 -20.55
CA GLN A 137 -0.31 -3.05 -20.97
C GLN A 137 0.84 -2.90 -21.98
N GLU A 138 0.70 -2.02 -22.97
CA GLU A 138 1.78 -1.68 -23.90
C GLU A 138 3.00 -1.11 -23.18
N LEU A 139 2.78 -0.24 -22.19
CA LEU A 139 3.84 0.36 -21.38
C LEU A 139 4.61 -0.70 -20.59
N VAL A 140 3.93 -1.58 -19.84
CA VAL A 140 4.61 -2.56 -18.98
C VAL A 140 5.27 -3.68 -19.79
N ALA A 141 4.71 -4.03 -20.95
CA ALA A 141 5.34 -4.95 -21.89
C ALA A 141 6.69 -4.41 -22.38
N GLY A 142 6.77 -3.11 -22.68
CA GLY A 142 8.02 -2.45 -23.04
C GLY A 142 9.07 -2.41 -21.91
N LEU A 143 8.62 -2.51 -20.66
CA LEU A 143 9.46 -2.52 -19.46
C LEU A 143 9.77 -3.93 -18.94
N GLY A 144 9.20 -4.97 -19.55
CA GLY A 144 9.33 -6.35 -19.08
C GLY A 144 8.79 -6.57 -17.67
N ALA A 145 7.65 -5.95 -17.35
CA ALA A 145 7.01 -6.00 -16.04
C ALA A 145 5.52 -6.36 -16.14
N ASP A 146 4.96 -6.82 -15.03
CA ASP A 146 3.53 -7.10 -14.91
C ASP A 146 2.76 -5.87 -14.42
N LEU A 147 1.49 -5.77 -14.80
CA LEU A 147 0.67 -4.58 -14.53
C LEU A 147 -0.09 -4.65 -13.20
N VAL A 148 -0.12 -3.55 -12.45
CA VAL A 148 -1.13 -3.30 -11.41
C VAL A 148 -1.86 -2.00 -11.76
N PHE A 149 -3.08 -2.09 -12.30
CA PHE A 149 -3.84 -0.94 -12.76
C PHE A 149 -4.92 -0.55 -11.75
N ILE A 150 -4.79 0.58 -11.07
CA ILE A 150 -5.72 1.05 -10.03
C ILE A 150 -6.66 2.10 -10.61
N THR A 151 -7.96 1.84 -10.61
CA THR A 151 -9.01 2.74 -11.13
C THR A 151 -10.36 2.44 -10.45
N ASP A 152 -11.28 3.40 -10.47
CA ASP A 152 -12.68 3.16 -10.09
C ASP A 152 -13.56 2.67 -11.25
N GLY A 153 -13.03 2.67 -12.48
CA GLY A 153 -13.75 2.23 -13.69
C GLY A 153 -14.79 3.24 -14.19
N HIS A 154 -14.76 4.49 -13.72
CA HIS A 154 -15.68 5.52 -14.15
C HIS A 154 -15.27 6.09 -15.51
N GLU A 155 -15.92 5.61 -16.58
CA GLU A 155 -15.74 6.11 -17.95
C GLU A 155 -16.48 7.44 -18.16
N ALA A 156 -15.76 8.49 -18.58
CA ALA A 156 -16.29 9.82 -18.84
C ALA A 156 -15.76 10.37 -20.18
N PRO A 157 -16.59 10.43 -21.24
CA PRO A 157 -18.00 10.05 -21.29
C PRO A 157 -18.20 8.52 -21.25
N PRO A 158 -19.39 8.04 -20.81
CA PRO A 158 -19.70 6.61 -20.83
C PRO A 158 -19.55 6.01 -22.22
N LEU A 159 -18.71 4.99 -22.36
CA LEU A 159 -18.53 4.28 -23.62
C LEU A 159 -19.52 3.11 -23.70
N PRO A 160 -20.13 2.85 -24.88
CA PRO A 160 -20.91 1.64 -25.06
C PRO A 160 -20.02 0.40 -24.89
N LEU A 161 -20.52 -0.61 -24.18
CA LEU A 161 -19.79 -1.88 -23.92
C LEU A 161 -19.41 -2.63 -25.21
N ALA A 162 -20.12 -2.35 -26.33
CA ALA A 162 -19.91 -2.99 -27.62
C ALA A 162 -18.71 -2.39 -28.37
N GLY A 163 -17.84 -3.25 -28.92
CA GLY A 163 -16.69 -2.86 -29.74
C GLY A 163 -15.37 -2.67 -28.97
N ARG A 164 -15.29 -3.11 -27.72
CA ARG A 164 -14.04 -3.16 -26.95
C ARG A 164 -13.07 -4.15 -27.61
N ARG A 165 -11.79 -3.75 -27.70
CA ARG A 165 -10.71 -4.62 -28.18
C ARG A 165 -10.39 -5.61 -27.07
N ARG A 166 -10.46 -6.90 -27.38
CA ARG A 166 -9.94 -7.96 -26.50
C ARG A 166 -8.44 -8.08 -26.68
N ALA A 167 -7.73 -8.54 -25.65
CA ALA A 167 -6.34 -8.91 -25.81
C ALA A 167 -6.23 -9.98 -26.90
N ASP A 168 -5.25 -9.82 -27.80
CA ASP A 168 -4.98 -10.78 -28.87
C ASP A 168 -4.50 -12.13 -28.28
N ASP A 169 -3.78 -12.08 -27.14
CA ASP A 169 -3.44 -13.23 -26.30
C ASP A 169 -3.60 -12.87 -24.80
N PRO A 170 -4.75 -13.19 -24.18
CA PRO A 170 -4.97 -12.97 -22.76
C PRO A 170 -4.00 -13.76 -21.86
N ALA A 171 -3.47 -14.90 -22.31
CA ALA A 171 -2.56 -15.71 -21.51
C ALA A 171 -1.14 -15.15 -21.45
N ALA A 172 -0.78 -14.29 -22.41
CA ALA A 172 0.49 -13.56 -22.41
C ALA A 172 0.47 -12.29 -21.53
N SER A 173 -0.71 -11.88 -21.05
CA SER A 173 -0.88 -10.67 -20.25
C SER A 173 -0.83 -11.02 -18.76
N ALA A 174 0.20 -10.57 -18.06
CA ALA A 174 0.34 -10.74 -16.62
C ALA A 174 0.05 -9.42 -15.90
N GLY A 175 -0.80 -9.47 -14.88
CA GLY A 175 -1.21 -8.31 -14.12
C GLY A 175 -2.58 -8.42 -13.48
N ILE A 176 -2.96 -7.37 -12.77
CA ILE A 176 -4.25 -7.23 -12.10
C ILE A 176 -4.83 -5.82 -12.29
N VAL A 177 -6.15 -5.74 -12.30
CA VAL A 177 -6.91 -4.50 -12.13
C VAL A 177 -7.37 -4.41 -10.68
N VAL A 178 -7.17 -3.25 -10.07
CA VAL A 178 -7.50 -2.99 -8.68
C VAL A 178 -8.61 -1.94 -8.61
N GLY A 179 -9.80 -2.35 -8.15
CA GLY A 179 -10.99 -1.52 -8.10
C GLY A 179 -11.00 -0.56 -6.91
N ALA A 180 -10.98 0.74 -7.18
CA ALA A 180 -10.98 1.79 -6.17
C ALA A 180 -12.39 2.36 -5.91
N GLY A 181 -12.78 2.44 -4.64
CA GLY A 181 -14.05 2.98 -4.19
C GLY A 181 -15.03 1.93 -3.68
N GLY A 182 -16.14 2.41 -3.12
CA GLY A 182 -17.25 1.59 -2.63
C GLY A 182 -18.39 1.45 -3.64
N ALA A 183 -19.29 0.50 -3.39
CA ALA A 183 -20.47 0.26 -4.22
C ALA A 183 -21.53 1.37 -4.12
N LYS A 184 -21.49 2.19 -3.06
CA LYS A 184 -22.41 3.31 -2.86
C LYS A 184 -21.99 4.50 -3.73
N LEU A 185 -22.95 5.11 -4.41
CA LEU A 185 -22.72 6.38 -5.11
C LEU A 185 -22.36 7.49 -4.12
N VAL A 186 -21.23 8.15 -4.37
CA VAL A 186 -20.73 9.28 -3.60
C VAL A 186 -20.47 10.49 -4.50
N PRO A 187 -20.60 11.71 -3.99
CA PRO A 187 -20.39 12.91 -4.79
C PRO A 187 -18.91 13.14 -5.09
N ILE A 188 -18.63 13.66 -6.30
CA ILE A 188 -17.26 14.00 -6.71
C ILE A 188 -16.93 15.43 -6.24
N PRO A 189 -15.87 15.65 -5.45
CA PRO A 189 -15.47 16.99 -5.03
C PRO A 189 -15.06 17.87 -6.22
N LYS A 190 -15.51 19.12 -6.19
CA LYS A 190 -15.15 20.16 -7.15
C LYS A 190 -14.08 21.06 -6.52
N TYR A 191 -13.07 21.39 -7.30
CA TYR A 191 -11.95 22.23 -6.86
C TYR A 191 -11.88 23.48 -7.74
N ASP A 192 -11.44 24.60 -7.16
CA ASP A 192 -11.06 25.78 -7.93
C ASP A 192 -9.66 25.65 -8.54
N GLU A 193 -9.23 26.69 -9.26
CA GLU A 193 -7.92 26.77 -9.91
C GLU A 193 -6.74 26.70 -8.93
N THR A 194 -6.98 27.04 -7.65
CA THR A 194 -5.97 26.97 -6.59
C THR A 194 -5.90 25.59 -5.92
N GLY A 195 -6.80 24.68 -6.30
CA GLY A 195 -6.92 23.34 -5.71
C GLY A 195 -7.69 23.31 -4.39
N ARG A 196 -8.43 24.38 -4.05
CA ARG A 196 -9.30 24.40 -2.88
C ARG A 196 -10.66 23.78 -3.24
N ALA A 197 -11.18 22.92 -2.35
CA ALA A 197 -12.51 22.35 -2.53
C ALA A 197 -13.58 23.46 -2.42
N ILE A 198 -14.41 23.58 -3.47
CA ILE A 198 -15.48 24.58 -3.59
C ILE A 198 -16.89 23.97 -3.55
N GLY A 199 -16.98 22.65 -3.36
CA GLY A 199 -18.24 21.92 -3.28
C GLY A 199 -18.15 20.58 -3.98
N PHE A 200 -19.26 20.16 -4.57
CA PHE A 200 -19.37 18.91 -5.33
C PHE A 200 -19.92 19.18 -6.72
N TYR A 201 -19.58 18.33 -7.68
CA TYR A 201 -20.22 18.37 -8.99
C TYR A 201 -21.72 18.14 -8.87
N SER A 202 -22.48 18.88 -9.66
CA SER A 202 -23.93 18.79 -9.76
C SER A 202 -24.36 18.44 -11.18
N LEU A 203 -25.62 17.99 -11.34
CA LEU A 203 -26.23 17.75 -12.66
C LEU A 203 -26.04 18.92 -13.65
N PRO A 204 -26.27 20.19 -13.26
CA PRO A 204 -25.95 21.34 -14.11
C PRO A 204 -24.49 21.43 -14.56
N ASP A 205 -23.52 21.06 -13.71
CA ASP A 205 -22.10 21.10 -14.08
C ASP A 205 -21.80 20.11 -15.22
N ILE A 206 -22.33 18.88 -15.11
CA ILE A 206 -22.20 17.85 -16.16
C ILE A 206 -22.90 18.31 -17.45
N ALA A 207 -24.12 18.81 -17.32
CA ALA A 207 -24.89 19.30 -18.45
C ALA A 207 -24.24 20.51 -19.14
N ALA A 208 -23.55 21.37 -18.41
CA ALA A 208 -22.82 22.51 -18.97
C ALA A 208 -21.56 22.08 -19.73
N GLY A 209 -20.76 21.15 -19.18
CA GLY A 209 -19.59 20.61 -19.88
C GLY A 209 -19.95 19.93 -21.20
N ALA A 210 -21.06 19.21 -21.21
CA ALA A 210 -21.51 18.49 -22.39
C ALA A 210 -22.21 19.38 -23.45
N ARG A 211 -22.54 20.64 -23.12
CA ARG A 211 -23.04 21.64 -24.09
C ARG A 211 -21.95 22.20 -25.00
N VAL A 212 -20.67 21.98 -24.71
CA VAL A 212 -19.56 22.32 -25.60
C VAL A 212 -19.50 21.28 -26.72
N SER A 213 -20.26 21.50 -27.79
CA SER A 213 -20.29 20.61 -28.95
C SER A 213 -19.00 20.73 -29.78
N ILE A 214 -18.55 19.60 -30.31
CA ILE A 214 -17.52 19.52 -31.35
C ILE A 214 -17.99 20.37 -32.55
N VAL A 215 -17.31 21.49 -32.81
CA VAL A 215 -17.46 22.21 -34.07
C VAL A 215 -16.65 21.46 -35.12
N THR A 216 -17.32 20.78 -36.05
CA THR A 216 -16.63 20.16 -37.19
C THR A 216 -15.94 21.24 -38.03
N PRO A 217 -14.65 21.10 -38.38
CA PRO A 217 -13.95 22.07 -39.22
C PRO A 217 -14.70 22.25 -40.55
N GLY A 218 -15.21 23.46 -40.82
CA GLY A 218 -15.94 23.80 -42.05
C GLY A 218 -17.44 24.10 -41.89
N SER A 219 -18.02 24.07 -40.68
CA SER A 219 -19.39 24.55 -40.48
C SER A 219 -19.46 26.08 -40.37
N THR A 220 -20.26 26.73 -41.21
CA THR A 220 -20.43 28.20 -41.28
C THR A 220 -21.58 28.75 -40.44
N SER A 221 -22.10 28.00 -39.47
CA SER A 221 -23.19 28.46 -38.61
C SER A 221 -23.05 27.91 -37.19
N GLY A 222 -22.66 28.78 -36.27
CA GLY A 222 -22.64 28.57 -34.82
C GLY A 222 -24.04 28.56 -34.19
N ASP A 223 -24.99 27.86 -34.79
CA ASP A 223 -26.34 27.73 -34.24
C ASP A 223 -26.45 26.43 -33.44
N TYR A 224 -26.34 26.58 -32.11
CA TYR A 224 -26.69 25.57 -31.12
C TYR A 224 -28.13 25.06 -31.38
N HIS A 225 -28.27 23.78 -31.76
CA HIS A 225 -29.58 23.16 -31.97
C HIS A 225 -29.86 22.12 -30.85
N PRO A 226 -30.90 22.30 -29.99
CA PRO A 226 -31.18 21.40 -28.86
C PRO A 226 -31.39 19.91 -29.22
N ARG A 227 -31.71 19.61 -30.49
CA ARG A 227 -31.87 18.26 -31.04
C ARG A 227 -30.56 17.58 -31.44
N ASN A 228 -29.50 18.36 -31.69
CA ASN A 228 -28.15 17.88 -31.98
C ASN A 228 -27.24 17.92 -30.75
N ASN A 229 -27.81 18.23 -29.58
CA ASN A 229 -27.11 18.09 -28.32
C ASN A 229 -26.91 16.58 -28.07
N PRO A 230 -25.69 16.01 -28.12
CA PRO A 230 -25.48 14.58 -27.86
C PRO A 230 -25.90 14.18 -26.42
N VAL A 231 -26.11 15.19 -25.57
CA VAL A 231 -26.57 15.13 -24.18
C VAL A 231 -28.06 15.46 -23.99
N GLY A 232 -28.85 15.54 -25.07
CA GLY A 232 -30.29 15.79 -25.01
C GLY A 232 -31.01 14.82 -24.05
N ASN A 233 -31.45 15.36 -22.90
CA ASN A 233 -32.12 14.71 -21.74
C ASN A 233 -31.24 14.10 -20.62
N LEU A 234 -29.91 14.09 -20.73
CA LEU A 234 -29.05 13.52 -19.66
C LEU A 234 -29.16 14.29 -18.33
N ALA A 235 -29.43 15.59 -18.37
CA ALA A 235 -29.50 16.45 -17.17
C ALA A 235 -30.60 16.05 -16.15
N ALA A 236 -31.59 15.24 -16.53
CA ALA A 236 -32.69 14.85 -15.63
C ALA A 236 -32.55 13.44 -15.03
N THR A 237 -31.69 12.57 -15.61
CA THR A 237 -31.57 11.15 -15.22
C THR A 237 -30.12 10.68 -15.01
N SER A 238 -29.14 11.53 -15.28
CA SER A 238 -27.71 11.22 -15.16
C SER A 238 -27.25 11.15 -13.70
N SER A 239 -26.47 10.12 -13.36
CA SER A 239 -25.75 10.03 -12.09
C SER A 239 -24.27 10.37 -12.22
N GLU A 240 -23.83 10.95 -13.34
CA GLU A 240 -22.40 11.21 -13.67
C GLU A 240 -21.73 12.24 -12.74
N HIS A 241 -22.50 12.99 -11.97
CA HIS A 241 -21.99 13.88 -10.90
C HIS A 241 -21.64 13.11 -9.61
N LEU A 242 -22.03 11.84 -9.55
CA LEU A 242 -21.73 10.88 -8.49
C LEU A 242 -20.85 9.77 -9.06
N THR A 243 -20.08 9.11 -8.22
CA THR A 243 -19.24 7.99 -8.62
C THR A 243 -19.30 6.85 -7.59
N SER A 244 -19.15 5.64 -8.08
CA SER A 244 -18.96 4.40 -7.32
C SER A 244 -17.98 3.54 -8.10
N VAL A 245 -17.32 2.59 -7.44
CA VAL A 245 -16.53 1.61 -8.18
C VAL A 245 -17.43 0.85 -9.16
N ARG A 246 -16.98 0.68 -10.40
CA ARG A 246 -17.68 -0.10 -11.43
C ARG A 246 -17.16 -1.53 -11.42
N GLU A 247 -17.33 -2.21 -10.30
CA GLU A 247 -16.67 -3.50 -10.04
C GLU A 247 -16.96 -4.59 -11.08
N ASP A 248 -18.23 -4.80 -11.46
CA ASP A 248 -18.57 -5.79 -12.49
C ASP A 248 -17.96 -5.47 -13.85
N TYR A 249 -17.92 -4.18 -14.19
CA TYR A 249 -17.28 -3.69 -15.41
C TYR A 249 -15.76 -3.88 -15.36
N LEU A 250 -15.11 -3.59 -14.22
CA LEU A 250 -13.67 -3.80 -14.03
C LEU A 250 -13.29 -5.28 -14.12
N ARG A 251 -14.10 -6.18 -13.55
CA ARG A 251 -13.90 -7.63 -13.69
C ARG A 251 -14.03 -8.07 -15.14
N GLU A 252 -15.02 -7.55 -15.86
CA GLU A 252 -15.22 -7.86 -17.27
C GLU A 252 -14.02 -7.42 -18.12
N ILE A 253 -13.57 -6.16 -18.02
CA ILE A 253 -12.43 -5.68 -18.80
C ILE A 253 -11.11 -6.34 -18.38
N ALA A 254 -10.94 -6.68 -17.09
CA ALA A 254 -9.79 -7.42 -16.62
C ALA A 254 -9.74 -8.81 -17.26
N ALA A 255 -10.86 -9.55 -17.25
CA ALA A 255 -10.95 -10.86 -17.87
C ALA A 255 -10.72 -10.81 -19.39
N GLU A 256 -11.26 -9.80 -20.09
CA GLU A 256 -11.02 -9.60 -21.53
C GLU A 256 -9.56 -9.25 -21.85
N ALA A 257 -8.85 -8.64 -20.89
CA ALA A 257 -7.44 -8.28 -20.99
C ALA A 257 -6.48 -9.36 -20.46
N GLY A 258 -7.00 -10.48 -19.93
CA GLY A 258 -6.20 -11.55 -19.32
C GLY A 258 -5.70 -11.27 -17.90
N LEU A 259 -6.23 -10.24 -17.24
CA LEU A 259 -5.79 -9.77 -15.94
C LEU A 259 -6.70 -10.28 -14.81
N GLY A 260 -6.13 -10.40 -13.61
CA GLY A 260 -6.90 -10.63 -12.40
C GLY A 260 -7.64 -9.38 -11.92
N TYR A 261 -8.53 -9.53 -10.95
CA TYR A 261 -9.21 -8.40 -10.29
C TYR A 261 -9.11 -8.52 -8.77
N ALA A 262 -8.88 -7.40 -8.09
CA ALA A 262 -8.98 -7.28 -6.63
C ALA A 262 -9.58 -5.93 -6.21
N PRO A 263 -10.34 -5.85 -5.10
CA PRO A 263 -10.76 -4.56 -4.56
C PRO A 263 -9.60 -3.88 -3.81
N LEU A 264 -9.45 -2.57 -3.97
CA LEU A 264 -8.36 -1.79 -3.37
C LEU A 264 -8.35 -1.84 -1.83
N GLY A 265 -9.54 -1.95 -1.21
CA GLY A 265 -9.70 -2.02 0.25
C GLY A 265 -9.29 -3.35 0.89
N ASP A 266 -8.95 -4.37 0.09
CA ASP A 266 -8.54 -5.70 0.58
C ASP A 266 -7.14 -6.06 0.06
N LEU A 267 -6.13 -5.75 0.89
CA LEU A 267 -4.74 -6.03 0.56
C LEU A 267 -4.46 -7.54 0.44
N ALA A 268 -5.18 -8.40 1.17
CA ALA A 268 -4.99 -9.85 1.07
C ALA A 268 -5.56 -10.39 -0.26
N ALA A 269 -6.67 -9.83 -0.73
CA ALA A 269 -7.20 -10.13 -2.06
C ALA A 269 -6.24 -9.65 -3.16
N ILE A 270 -5.61 -8.48 -3.00
CA ILE A 270 -4.58 -8.00 -3.93
C ILE A 270 -3.39 -8.97 -3.97
N GLU A 271 -2.86 -9.38 -2.82
CA GLU A 271 -1.76 -10.35 -2.74
C GLU A 271 -2.12 -11.68 -3.42
N THR A 272 -3.33 -12.18 -3.15
CA THR A 272 -3.84 -13.41 -3.78
C THR A 272 -3.97 -13.27 -5.30
N ALA A 273 -4.45 -12.11 -5.77
CA ALA A 273 -4.60 -11.84 -7.19
C ALA A 273 -3.24 -11.73 -7.89
N LEU A 274 -2.25 -11.09 -7.25
CA LEU A 274 -0.86 -11.06 -7.72
C LEU A 274 -0.28 -12.47 -7.80
N ASP A 275 -0.50 -13.31 -6.79
CA ASP A 275 -0.04 -14.71 -6.79
C ASP A 275 -0.61 -15.54 -7.94
N GLY A 276 -1.86 -15.26 -8.34
CA GLY A 276 -2.54 -15.99 -9.43
C GLY A 276 -2.29 -15.45 -10.83
N HIS A 277 -2.00 -14.15 -10.99
CA HIS A 277 -2.02 -13.48 -12.30
C HIS A 277 -0.74 -12.69 -12.64
N THR A 278 0.29 -12.73 -11.79
CA THR A 278 1.59 -12.10 -12.09
C THR A 278 2.72 -13.11 -12.02
N SER A 279 3.69 -12.94 -12.91
CA SER A 279 4.94 -13.69 -12.95
C SER A 279 5.72 -13.48 -11.67
N ALA A 280 6.42 -14.54 -11.23
CA ALA A 280 7.35 -14.45 -10.13
C ALA A 280 8.59 -15.28 -10.42
N ASP A 281 9.75 -14.66 -10.27
CA ASP A 281 11.03 -15.35 -10.30
C ASP A 281 11.29 -15.95 -8.92
N VAL A 282 11.41 -17.28 -8.86
CA VAL A 282 11.73 -17.97 -7.61
C VAL A 282 13.24 -17.96 -7.44
N MET A 283 13.73 -17.16 -6.49
CA MET A 283 15.16 -17.05 -6.18
C MET A 283 15.46 -17.53 -4.76
N PRO A 284 16.52 -18.34 -4.56
CA PRO A 284 17.00 -18.64 -3.22
C PRO A 284 17.60 -17.38 -2.61
N ALA A 285 17.04 -16.92 -1.49
CA ALA A 285 17.52 -15.76 -0.77
C ALA A 285 17.86 -16.12 0.68
N PRO A 286 18.91 -15.52 1.26
CA PRO A 286 19.23 -15.72 2.67
C PRO A 286 18.13 -15.10 3.54
N ARG A 287 17.48 -15.91 4.38
CA ARG A 287 16.60 -15.48 5.47
C ARG A 287 17.44 -15.32 6.73
N ASP A 288 17.50 -14.10 7.25
CA ASP A 288 18.16 -13.80 8.51
C ASP A 288 17.44 -14.49 9.69
N LEU A 289 18.15 -15.34 10.44
CA LEU A 289 17.64 -16.03 11.63
C LEU A 289 18.05 -15.34 12.93
N SER A 290 18.83 -14.26 12.86
CA SER A 290 19.27 -13.51 14.04
C SER A 290 18.13 -13.02 14.93
N PRO A 291 16.96 -12.57 14.42
CA PRO A 291 15.83 -12.20 15.27
C PRO A 291 15.28 -13.38 16.08
N LEU A 292 15.21 -14.58 15.48
CA LEU A 292 14.72 -15.79 16.13
C LEU A 292 15.67 -16.22 17.25
N PHE A 293 16.97 -16.27 16.95
CA PHE A 293 17.99 -16.62 17.93
C PHE A 293 18.10 -15.56 19.04
N GLY A 294 17.97 -14.28 18.72
CA GLY A 294 17.92 -13.18 19.69
C GLY A 294 16.71 -13.28 20.63
N ALA A 295 15.53 -13.55 20.09
CA ALA A 295 14.32 -13.76 20.90
C ALA A 295 14.44 -14.98 21.82
N ALA A 296 14.99 -16.10 21.31
CA ALA A 296 15.25 -17.29 22.11
C ALA A 296 16.26 -17.02 23.23
N ALA A 297 17.34 -16.30 22.95
CA ALA A 297 18.33 -15.89 23.95
C ALA A 297 17.69 -15.05 25.06
N LEU A 298 16.85 -14.07 24.68
CA LEU A 298 16.11 -13.23 25.64
C LEU A 298 15.17 -14.06 26.52
N ALA A 299 14.38 -14.96 25.92
CA ALA A 299 13.47 -15.83 26.66
C ALA A 299 14.21 -16.72 27.67
N LEU A 300 15.37 -17.28 27.28
CA LEU A 300 16.21 -18.11 28.15
C LEU A 300 16.83 -17.30 29.30
N LEU A 301 17.24 -16.05 29.05
CA LEU A 301 17.71 -15.14 30.11
C LEU A 301 16.58 -14.83 31.11
N VAL A 302 15.39 -14.49 30.62
CA VAL A 302 14.22 -14.24 31.48
C VAL A 302 13.90 -15.48 32.32
N ALA A 303 13.93 -16.67 31.74
CA ALA A 303 13.74 -17.93 32.47
C ALA A 303 14.83 -18.17 33.53
N ALA A 304 16.10 -17.93 33.19
CA ALA A 304 17.22 -18.11 34.11
C ALA A 304 17.16 -17.17 35.33
N PHE A 305 16.81 -15.90 35.11
CA PHE A 305 16.72 -14.91 36.18
C PHE A 305 15.38 -14.94 36.93
N GLY A 306 14.29 -15.30 36.25
CA GLY A 306 12.97 -15.47 36.86
C GLY A 306 12.89 -16.71 37.77
N ALA A 307 13.49 -17.83 37.36
CA ALA A 307 13.56 -19.04 38.19
C ALA A 307 14.52 -18.89 39.39
N GLY A 308 15.49 -17.95 39.29
CA GLY A 308 16.44 -17.62 40.36
C GLY A 308 15.92 -16.58 41.36
N GLY A 309 14.74 -15.98 41.12
CA GLY A 309 14.13 -14.94 41.92
C GLY A 309 13.65 -15.40 43.29
N ARG A 310 14.57 -15.75 44.20
CA ARG A 310 14.28 -15.62 45.64
C ARG A 310 14.11 -14.12 45.92
N PRO A 311 12.99 -13.66 46.51
CA PRO A 311 12.83 -12.26 46.84
C PRO A 311 14.04 -11.83 47.67
N PHE A 312 14.65 -10.71 47.29
CA PHE A 312 15.75 -10.06 47.99
C PHE A 312 15.34 -9.89 49.45
N ARG A 313 15.66 -10.87 50.30
CA ARG A 313 15.43 -10.78 51.74
C ARG A 313 16.45 -9.77 52.20
N ARG A 314 16.00 -8.53 52.43
CA ARG A 314 16.80 -7.48 53.07
C ARG A 314 17.47 -8.13 54.29
N PRO A 315 18.81 -8.16 54.38
CA PRO A 315 19.46 -8.67 55.58
C PRO A 315 18.93 -7.86 56.76
N ALA A 316 18.36 -8.55 57.74
CA ALA A 316 17.88 -7.93 58.97
C ALA A 316 19.04 -7.13 59.58
N PRO A 317 18.81 -5.90 60.09
CA PRO A 317 19.86 -5.09 60.67
C PRO A 317 20.49 -5.88 61.82
N THR A 318 21.76 -6.23 61.67
CA THR A 318 22.54 -6.91 62.70
C THR A 318 22.61 -6.00 63.90
N GLY A 319 22.06 -6.47 65.03
CA GLY A 319 22.00 -5.73 66.28
C GLY A 319 23.38 -5.21 66.68
N ARG A 320 23.44 -3.90 66.99
CA ARG A 320 24.59 -3.25 67.64
C ARG A 320 24.98 -4.05 68.88
N ARG A 321 26.20 -4.61 68.89
CA ARG A 321 26.83 -5.08 70.13
C ARG A 321 27.14 -3.87 71.02
N PRO A 322 26.89 -3.93 72.34
CA PRO A 322 27.21 -2.84 73.24
C PRO A 322 28.72 -2.71 73.43
N HIS A 323 29.21 -1.47 73.34
CA HIS A 323 30.60 -1.08 73.59
C HIS A 323 30.98 -1.37 75.06
N PRO A 324 32.18 -1.92 75.36
CA PRO A 324 32.67 -1.97 76.72
C PRO A 324 33.13 -0.58 77.17
N SER A 325 32.62 -0.14 78.31
CA SER A 325 33.02 1.11 78.99
C SER A 325 34.42 1.00 79.57
N HIS A 326 35.29 1.95 79.22
CA HIS A 326 36.60 2.13 79.86
C HIS A 326 36.45 2.69 81.30
N PRO A 327 37.33 2.31 82.25
CA PRO A 327 37.35 2.90 83.58
C PRO A 327 38.01 4.29 83.57
N ARG A 328 37.38 5.25 84.24
CA ARG A 328 37.93 6.60 84.48
C ARG A 328 39.01 6.57 85.55
N PRO A 329 40.17 7.25 85.39
CA PRO A 329 41.09 7.51 86.49
C PRO A 329 40.59 8.68 87.35
N GLY A 330 40.99 8.66 88.62
CA GLY A 330 40.43 9.46 89.71
C GLY A 330 40.53 10.98 89.55
N GLY A 331 39.51 11.63 90.15
CA GLY A 331 39.44 13.07 90.37
C GLY A 331 39.20 13.34 91.85
N ILE A 332 40.16 14.04 92.43
CA ILE A 332 40.34 14.57 93.79
C ILE A 332 39.07 15.25 94.36
N ARG A 333 38.75 14.94 95.64
CA ARG A 333 37.80 15.69 96.47
C ARG A 333 38.50 16.91 97.09
N ARG A 334 37.84 18.08 97.01
CA ARG A 334 37.74 19.03 98.11
C ARG A 334 36.29 19.08 98.53
#